data_AF-R6TWZ4-F1
#
_entry.id   AF-R6TWZ4-F1
#
_cell.length_a   1.000
_cell.length_b   1.000
_cell.length_c   1.000
_cell.angle_alpha   90.00
_cell.angle_beta   90.00
_cell.angle_gamma   90.00
#
_symmetry.space_group_name_H-M   'P 1'
#
loop_
_entity.id
_entity.type
_entity.pdbx_description
1 polymer ?
#
loop_
_entity_poly.entity_id
_entity_poly.type
_entity_poly.pdbx_seq_one_letter_code
_entity_poly.pdbx_strand_id
1 'polypeptide(L)'
;MVKRLFCVLALMLALSLGISAAVPYDFGGGVVYYGFDDQAATDGGEGKLNGRFVGDGIEIVDGLGGGCAVKMNSDSYVEIPVAATCPSETMSVIVWFRTDRLNGAWNRIISTGVWGEQAAPGILVGVFHTDDADYVAFGIGADDAKKNKWDLIGAPEGATPYGLDDGKWHCIGYTVGEGSGALYLDGEQIHVFEYSAEDCSTVTYEESACIGGFLYYGNMNEPFSGTVDEVYFIPSVVGADAMKAYYDAETQGKITHVKTDPPAATDGSDSPAVSTEPDSGETSEKPAASSAQITTDAPDSGKNTGSETKPAPGDRNGAPVWVYIAVTAVIVIAAAAAVVIAKKKTNKK
;
A
#
# COMPACT_ATOMS: atom_id res chain seq x y z
N MET A 1 62.22 -3.43 -16.17
CA MET A 1 61.15 -4.41 -16.48
C MET A 1 60.26 -4.74 -15.28
N VAL A 2 60.81 -4.92 -14.08
CA VAL A 2 60.05 -5.32 -12.86
C VAL A 2 58.95 -4.34 -12.42
N LYS A 3 59.14 -3.02 -12.58
CA LYS A 3 58.12 -2.00 -12.21
C LYS A 3 56.85 -2.01 -13.08
N ARG A 4 56.93 -2.46 -14.34
CA ARG A 4 55.74 -2.54 -15.22
C ARG A 4 54.90 -3.79 -14.94
N LEU A 5 55.51 -4.85 -14.42
CA LEU A 5 54.80 -6.08 -14.04
C LEU A 5 53.95 -5.89 -12.77
N PHE A 6 54.43 -5.11 -11.80
CA PHE A 6 53.66 -4.77 -10.59
C PHE A 6 52.44 -3.88 -10.88
N CYS A 7 52.53 -2.93 -11.82
CA CYS A 7 51.38 -2.09 -12.19
C CYS A 7 50.28 -2.89 -12.92
N VAL A 8 50.64 -3.89 -13.74
CA VAL A 8 49.66 -4.75 -14.43
C VAL A 8 49.02 -5.74 -13.46
N LEU A 9 49.77 -6.26 -12.49
CA LEU A 9 49.22 -7.15 -11.46
C LEU A 9 48.29 -6.39 -10.49
N ALA A 10 48.62 -5.13 -10.15
CA ALA A 10 47.75 -4.25 -9.36
C ALA A 10 46.50 -3.81 -10.14
N LEU A 11 46.61 -3.58 -11.46
CA LEU A 11 45.43 -3.32 -12.31
C LEU A 11 44.55 -4.57 -12.43
N MET A 12 45.12 -5.78 -12.53
CA MET A 12 44.34 -7.02 -12.58
C MET A 12 43.73 -7.41 -11.23
N LEU A 13 44.38 -7.10 -10.09
CA LEU A 13 43.75 -7.25 -8.76
C LEU A 13 42.70 -6.16 -8.47
N ALA A 14 42.84 -4.96 -9.07
CA ALA A 14 41.82 -3.92 -8.98
C ALA A 14 40.63 -4.19 -9.93
N LEU A 15 40.84 -4.87 -11.06
CA LEU A 15 39.79 -5.38 -11.94
C LEU A 15 39.14 -6.68 -11.45
N SER A 16 39.68 -7.33 -10.41
CA SER A 16 39.04 -8.49 -9.76
C SER A 16 38.13 -8.11 -8.59
N LEU A 17 37.82 -6.82 -8.41
CA LEU A 17 36.60 -6.42 -7.69
C LEU A 17 35.44 -6.91 -8.56
N GLY A 18 34.99 -8.12 -8.23
CA GLY A 18 34.07 -8.89 -9.04
C GLY A 18 32.91 -8.03 -9.51
N ILE A 19 32.67 -8.06 -10.82
CA ILE A 19 31.34 -7.83 -11.36
C ILE A 19 30.50 -8.97 -10.77
N SER A 20 30.00 -8.78 -9.55
CA SER A 20 28.95 -9.63 -9.02
C SER A 20 27.76 -9.35 -9.91
N ALA A 21 27.34 -10.36 -10.68
CA ALA A 21 26.09 -10.27 -11.39
C ALA A 21 25.00 -9.89 -10.39
N ALA A 22 24.12 -8.99 -10.78
CA ALA A 22 22.93 -8.74 -10.00
C ALA A 22 22.11 -10.03 -9.92
N VAL A 23 21.50 -10.29 -8.76
CA VAL A 23 20.71 -11.50 -8.50
C VAL A 23 19.38 -11.11 -7.86
N PRO A 24 18.32 -11.92 -8.00
CA PRO A 24 17.07 -11.67 -7.27
C PRO A 24 17.35 -11.65 -5.77
N TYR A 25 16.74 -10.70 -5.06
CA TYR A 25 16.77 -10.71 -3.59
C TYR A 25 15.69 -11.65 -3.08
N ASP A 26 16.08 -12.61 -2.23
CA ASP A 26 15.17 -13.63 -1.73
C ASP A 26 14.66 -13.26 -0.33
N PHE A 27 13.41 -12.80 -0.26
CA PHE A 27 12.68 -12.58 0.98
C PHE A 27 11.91 -13.83 1.46
N GLY A 28 12.07 -14.96 0.78
CA GLY A 28 11.34 -16.20 1.04
C GLY A 28 10.05 -16.33 0.21
N GLY A 29 9.27 -17.36 0.53
CA GLY A 29 8.02 -17.67 -0.18
C GLY A 29 6.85 -16.76 0.23
N GLY A 30 5.84 -16.67 -0.63
CA GLY A 30 4.60 -15.94 -0.36
C GLY A 30 4.71 -14.41 -0.47
N VAL A 31 5.81 -13.90 -1.00
CA VAL A 31 6.00 -12.47 -1.27
C VAL A 31 5.06 -12.02 -2.38
N VAL A 32 4.44 -10.86 -2.18
CA VAL A 32 3.72 -10.10 -3.22
C VAL A 32 4.63 -8.95 -3.64
N TYR A 33 4.84 -8.80 -4.93
CA TYR A 33 5.84 -7.87 -5.46
C TYR A 33 5.32 -7.07 -6.65
N TYR A 34 5.29 -5.75 -6.54
CA TYR A 34 4.97 -4.83 -7.63
C TYR A 34 6.19 -3.98 -7.98
N GLY A 35 6.92 -4.39 -9.02
CA GLY A 35 8.09 -3.68 -9.56
C GLY A 35 7.83 -2.86 -10.83
N PHE A 36 6.65 -2.97 -11.43
CA PHE A 36 6.20 -2.13 -12.56
C PHE A 36 7.05 -2.17 -13.86
N ASP A 37 8.11 -2.98 -13.92
CA ASP A 37 9.00 -3.19 -15.08
C ASP A 37 8.32 -3.71 -16.34
N ASP A 38 7.15 -4.34 -16.19
CA ASP A 38 6.29 -4.79 -17.29
C ASP A 38 5.24 -3.74 -17.70
N GLN A 39 5.34 -2.54 -17.11
CA GLN A 39 4.42 -1.41 -17.29
C GLN A 39 2.98 -1.75 -16.86
N ALA A 40 2.83 -2.67 -15.91
CA ALA A 40 1.56 -3.06 -15.33
C ALA A 40 1.67 -3.18 -13.81
N ALA A 41 0.52 -3.24 -13.15
CA ALA A 41 0.42 -3.55 -11.72
C ALA A 41 0.43 -5.08 -11.49
N THR A 42 1.41 -5.77 -12.05
CA THR A 42 1.51 -7.24 -11.95
C THR A 42 2.18 -7.63 -10.64
N ASP A 43 1.65 -8.68 -10.00
CA ASP A 43 2.35 -9.35 -8.90
C ASP A 43 3.42 -10.29 -9.47
N GLY A 44 4.68 -9.88 -9.31
CA GLY A 44 5.87 -10.65 -9.68
C GLY A 44 6.10 -11.88 -8.79
N GLY A 45 5.37 -12.00 -7.69
CA GLY A 45 5.37 -13.17 -6.82
C GLY A 45 4.58 -14.37 -7.37
N GLU A 46 4.44 -15.39 -6.52
CA GLU A 46 3.71 -16.62 -6.85
C GLU A 46 2.18 -16.46 -6.72
N GLY A 47 1.73 -15.47 -5.94
CA GLY A 47 0.32 -15.28 -5.57
C GLY A 47 -0.58 -14.78 -6.72
N LYS A 48 0.01 -14.11 -7.72
CA LYS A 48 -0.71 -13.49 -8.85
C LYS A 48 -1.81 -12.55 -8.39
N LEU A 49 -1.55 -11.81 -7.32
CA LEU A 49 -2.42 -10.76 -6.80
C LEU A 49 -2.30 -9.50 -7.65
N ASN A 50 -2.59 -9.59 -8.95
CA ASN A 50 -2.45 -8.46 -9.86
C ASN A 50 -3.39 -7.32 -9.47
N GLY A 51 -2.86 -6.10 -9.54
CA GLY A 51 -3.61 -4.87 -9.39
C GLY A 51 -4.00 -4.26 -10.73
N ARG A 52 -4.40 -2.99 -10.68
CA ARG A 52 -4.63 -2.15 -11.87
C ARG A 52 -4.31 -0.69 -11.58
N PHE A 53 -3.97 0.04 -12.63
CA PHE A 53 -3.84 1.49 -12.59
C PHE A 53 -5.22 2.15 -12.59
N VAL A 54 -5.40 3.17 -11.74
CA VAL A 54 -6.65 3.93 -11.62
C VAL A 54 -6.37 5.43 -11.64
N GLY A 55 -7.20 6.16 -12.38
CA GLY A 55 -7.07 7.61 -12.59
C GLY A 55 -6.20 7.95 -13.80
N ASP A 56 -6.42 9.14 -14.37
CA ASP A 56 -5.73 9.62 -15.58
C ASP A 56 -4.30 10.15 -15.28
N GLY A 57 -3.88 10.11 -14.01
CA GLY A 57 -2.62 10.65 -13.52
C GLY A 57 -1.45 9.67 -13.43
N ILE A 58 -1.63 8.43 -13.92
CA ILE A 58 -0.58 7.41 -13.92
C ILE A 58 0.38 7.64 -15.09
N GLU A 59 1.66 7.77 -14.77
CA GLU A 59 2.74 7.81 -15.75
C GLU A 59 3.75 6.70 -15.47
N ILE A 60 4.17 5.99 -16.51
CA ILE A 60 5.31 5.07 -16.43
C ILE A 60 6.59 5.86 -16.71
N VAL A 61 7.52 5.84 -15.77
CA VAL A 61 8.76 6.61 -15.80
C VAL A 61 9.97 5.71 -15.55
N ASP A 62 11.18 6.24 -15.73
CA ASP A 62 12.40 5.51 -15.38
C ASP A 62 12.43 5.19 -13.87
N GLY A 63 12.63 3.91 -13.55
CA GLY A 63 12.62 3.37 -12.20
C GLY A 63 13.95 3.46 -11.45
N LEU A 64 13.96 2.85 -10.27
CA LEU A 64 15.12 2.70 -9.43
C LEU A 64 16.14 1.76 -10.09
N GLY A 65 17.37 2.24 -10.30
CA GLY A 65 18.44 1.40 -10.87
C GLY A 65 18.26 1.00 -12.34
N GLY A 66 17.20 1.47 -13.01
CA GLY A 66 16.79 1.08 -14.36
C GLY A 66 15.29 0.81 -14.40
N GLY A 67 14.81 0.14 -15.45
CA GLY A 67 13.43 -0.37 -15.45
C GLY A 67 12.34 0.71 -15.54
N CYS A 68 11.15 0.36 -15.05
CA CYS A 68 9.98 1.23 -15.03
C CYS A 68 9.40 1.38 -13.63
N ALA A 69 9.07 2.60 -13.24
CA ALA A 69 8.35 2.91 -12.02
C ALA A 69 7.02 3.59 -12.32
N VAL A 70 6.14 3.64 -11.31
CA VAL A 70 4.83 4.29 -11.43
C VAL A 70 4.87 5.66 -10.77
N LYS A 71 4.66 6.70 -11.57
CA LYS A 71 4.41 8.05 -11.09
C LYS A 71 2.91 8.29 -10.98
N MET A 72 2.50 8.81 -9.83
CA MET A 72 1.14 9.14 -9.46
C MET A 72 1.02 10.62 -9.11
N ASN A 73 -0.11 11.21 -9.47
CA ASN A 73 -0.60 12.47 -8.91
C ASN A 73 -1.67 12.21 -7.83
N SER A 74 -2.21 13.30 -7.27
CA SER A 74 -3.19 13.23 -6.18
C SER A 74 -4.53 12.56 -6.51
N ASP A 75 -4.83 12.28 -7.78
CA ASP A 75 -6.09 11.66 -8.24
C ASP A 75 -5.87 10.28 -8.87
N SER A 76 -4.68 9.71 -8.70
CA SER A 76 -4.28 8.43 -9.32
C SER A 76 -3.64 7.48 -8.33
N TYR A 77 -3.81 6.18 -8.56
CA TYR A 77 -3.29 5.14 -7.68
C TYR A 77 -3.17 3.79 -8.38
N VAL A 78 -2.45 2.87 -7.73
CA VAL A 78 -2.48 1.45 -8.08
C VAL A 78 -3.46 0.77 -7.13
N GLU A 79 -4.57 0.26 -7.67
CA GLU A 79 -5.52 -0.57 -6.91
C GLU A 79 -4.98 -1.99 -6.83
N ILE A 80 -4.94 -2.57 -5.63
CA ILE A 80 -4.42 -3.92 -5.40
C ILE A 80 -5.43 -4.77 -4.62
N PRO A 81 -5.42 -6.10 -4.79
CA PRO A 81 -6.23 -6.99 -3.97
C PRO A 81 -5.89 -6.80 -2.49
N VAL A 82 -6.92 -6.70 -1.66
CA VAL A 82 -6.77 -6.48 -0.22
C VAL A 82 -5.92 -7.56 0.47
N ALA A 83 -5.96 -8.79 -0.06
CA ALA A 83 -5.18 -9.93 0.41
C ALA A 83 -3.66 -9.67 0.36
N ALA A 84 -3.18 -8.74 -0.48
CA ALA A 84 -1.77 -8.34 -0.50
C ALA A 84 -1.35 -7.58 0.77
N THR A 85 -2.29 -6.94 1.46
CA THR A 85 -2.05 -6.03 2.59
C THR A 85 -2.48 -6.58 3.95
N CYS A 86 -3.15 -7.73 3.99
CA CYS A 86 -3.64 -8.34 5.23
C CYS A 86 -2.49 -8.97 6.03
N PRO A 87 -2.17 -8.46 7.25
CA PRO A 87 -1.14 -9.08 8.08
C PRO A 87 -1.65 -10.41 8.65
N SER A 88 -1.00 -11.52 8.30
CA SER A 88 -1.18 -12.81 8.97
C SER A 88 -0.20 -12.91 10.14
N GLU A 89 -0.51 -12.26 11.28
CA GLU A 89 0.29 -12.21 12.52
C GLU A 89 1.67 -11.54 12.41
N THR A 90 2.33 -11.67 11.27
CA THR A 90 3.60 -11.04 10.92
C THR A 90 3.56 -10.56 9.48
N MET A 91 4.23 -9.44 9.20
CA MET A 91 4.37 -8.91 7.85
C MET A 91 5.54 -7.93 7.80
N SER A 92 6.13 -7.77 6.62
CA SER A 92 6.96 -6.61 6.30
C SER A 92 6.49 -5.95 5.02
N VAL A 93 6.63 -4.64 4.95
CA VAL A 93 6.38 -3.83 3.76
C VAL A 93 7.66 -3.10 3.42
N ILE A 94 8.04 -3.12 2.15
CA ILE A 94 9.14 -2.33 1.61
C ILE A 94 8.60 -1.55 0.42
N VAL A 95 8.91 -0.26 0.36
CA VAL A 95 8.56 0.59 -0.79
C VAL A 95 9.66 1.59 -1.05
N TRP A 96 10.05 1.69 -2.32
CA TRP A 96 10.85 2.79 -2.81
C TRP A 96 9.95 3.90 -3.31
N PHE A 97 10.30 5.13 -2.96
CA PHE A 97 9.51 6.29 -3.34
C PHE A 97 10.38 7.51 -3.59
N ARG A 98 9.87 8.41 -4.41
CA ARG A 98 10.39 9.76 -4.63
C ARG A 98 9.22 10.71 -4.64
N THR A 99 9.21 11.71 -3.78
CA THR A 99 8.11 12.67 -3.73
C THR A 99 8.30 13.76 -4.79
N ASP A 100 7.20 14.24 -5.38
CA ASP A 100 7.25 15.45 -6.22
C ASP A 100 7.24 16.72 -5.34
N ARG A 101 6.48 16.67 -4.24
CA ARG A 101 6.36 17.72 -3.23
C ARG A 101 5.62 17.21 -1.99
N LEU A 102 6.07 17.60 -0.80
CA LEU A 102 5.31 17.39 0.43
C LEU A 102 4.55 18.67 0.85
N ASN A 103 3.22 18.60 0.90
CA ASN A 103 2.36 19.79 1.00
C ASN A 103 1.79 20.05 2.42
N GLY A 104 2.51 19.76 3.49
CA GLY A 104 1.99 19.97 4.84
C GLY A 104 0.79 19.07 5.18
N ALA A 105 0.62 17.97 4.45
CA ALA A 105 -0.49 17.04 4.53
C ALA A 105 0.01 15.58 4.60
N TRP A 106 -0.90 14.67 4.93
CA TRP A 106 -0.65 13.24 4.84
C TRP A 106 -0.46 12.81 3.39
N ASN A 107 0.64 12.11 3.13
CA ASN A 107 0.92 11.46 1.86
C ASN A 107 1.06 9.97 2.16
N ARG A 108 -0.06 9.23 2.09
CA ARG A 108 -0.03 7.80 2.35
C ARG A 108 0.45 7.07 1.10
N ILE A 109 1.49 6.27 1.26
CA ILE A 109 2.06 5.50 0.14
C ILE A 109 1.35 4.16 0.06
N ILE A 110 1.18 3.48 1.20
CA ILE A 110 0.44 2.22 1.31
C ILE A 110 -0.44 2.34 2.55
N SER A 111 -1.75 2.25 2.41
CA SER A 111 -2.62 2.25 3.57
C SER A 111 -3.95 1.57 3.28
N THR A 112 -4.46 0.92 4.31
CA THR A 112 -5.83 0.44 4.40
C THR A 112 -6.53 1.16 5.56
N GLY A 113 -7.77 1.56 5.36
CA GLY A 113 -8.65 2.07 6.40
C GLY A 113 -8.47 3.55 6.77
N VAL A 114 -9.40 4.03 7.60
CA VAL A 114 -9.45 5.41 8.11
C VAL A 114 -8.81 5.48 9.49
N TRP A 115 -7.61 6.05 9.57
CA TRP A 115 -6.85 6.17 10.82
C TRP A 115 -7.31 7.38 11.63
N GLY A 116 -7.51 7.20 12.94
CA GLY A 116 -7.99 8.24 13.84
C GLY A 116 -8.91 7.67 14.91
N GLU A 117 -10.09 8.28 15.10
CA GLU A 117 -11.10 7.85 16.07
C GLU A 117 -11.95 6.65 15.59
N GLN A 118 -11.69 6.14 14.39
CA GLN A 118 -12.39 4.99 13.80
C GLN A 118 -11.51 3.74 13.83
N ALA A 119 -12.16 2.58 13.88
CA ALA A 119 -11.48 1.31 13.68
C ALA A 119 -10.84 1.31 12.29
N ALA A 120 -9.54 1.05 12.24
CA ALA A 120 -8.74 1.17 11.03
C ALA A 120 -7.98 -0.13 10.76
N PRO A 121 -8.68 -1.28 10.68
CA PRO A 121 -8.01 -2.57 10.59
C PRO A 121 -7.13 -2.61 9.33
N GLY A 122 -5.87 -3.02 9.54
CA GLY A 122 -4.82 -3.11 8.51
C GLY A 122 -3.60 -2.23 8.80
N ILE A 123 -2.99 -1.62 7.77
CA ILE A 123 -1.69 -0.94 7.86
C ILE A 123 -1.69 0.49 7.32
N LEU A 124 -0.70 1.26 7.76
CA LEU A 124 -0.33 2.56 7.20
C LEU A 124 1.18 2.64 7.06
N VAL A 125 1.64 3.05 5.89
CA VAL A 125 3.00 3.46 5.59
C VAL A 125 2.93 4.71 4.72
N GLY A 126 3.60 5.78 5.12
CA GLY A 126 3.59 7.01 4.35
C GLY A 126 4.54 8.06 4.89
N VAL A 127 4.39 9.28 4.40
CA VAL A 127 5.20 10.43 4.80
C VAL A 127 4.31 11.62 5.12
N PHE A 128 4.79 12.46 6.03
CA PHE A 128 4.10 13.67 6.47
C PHE A 128 5.10 14.81 6.59
N HIS A 129 4.70 16.00 6.16
CA HIS A 129 5.53 17.19 6.24
C HIS A 129 4.87 18.22 7.16
N THR A 130 5.71 18.90 7.93
CA THR A 130 5.39 20.12 8.66
C THR A 130 6.30 21.24 8.17
N ASP A 131 5.98 22.49 8.49
CA ASP A 131 6.76 23.67 8.11
C ASP A 131 8.29 23.54 8.35
N ASP A 132 8.72 22.73 9.33
CA ASP A 132 10.12 22.60 9.74
C ASP A 132 10.74 21.21 9.51
N ALA A 133 9.95 20.18 9.19
CA ALA A 133 10.45 18.79 9.19
C ALA A 133 9.54 17.79 8.45
N ASP A 134 10.19 16.75 7.93
CA ASP A 134 9.56 15.54 7.41
C ASP A 134 9.51 14.43 8.44
N TYR A 135 8.49 13.60 8.31
CA TYR A 135 8.21 12.46 9.15
C TYR A 135 7.88 11.25 8.30
N VAL A 136 8.35 10.08 8.72
CA VAL A 136 7.85 8.80 8.24
C VAL A 136 6.70 8.38 9.14
N ALA A 137 5.58 8.03 8.55
CA ALA A 137 4.39 7.59 9.25
C ALA A 137 4.23 6.08 9.16
N PHE A 138 3.77 5.48 10.26
CA PHE A 138 3.38 4.08 10.28
C PHE A 138 2.08 3.88 11.07
N GLY A 139 1.41 2.77 10.82
CA GLY A 139 0.29 2.32 11.63
C GLY A 139 0.02 0.83 11.52
N ILE A 140 -0.35 0.22 12.65
CA ILE A 140 -1.05 -1.07 12.72
C ILE A 140 -2.42 -0.93 13.39
N GLY A 141 -3.40 -1.49 12.71
CA GLY A 141 -4.81 -1.22 12.89
C GLY A 141 -5.51 -2.28 13.71
N ALA A 142 -6.47 -1.84 14.50
CA ALA A 142 -7.31 -2.68 15.34
C ALA A 142 -8.79 -2.47 15.00
N ASP A 143 -9.61 -3.46 15.38
CA ASP A 143 -11.08 -3.36 15.29
C ASP A 143 -11.66 -2.35 16.30
N ASP A 144 -10.86 -1.88 17.26
CA ASP A 144 -11.18 -0.78 18.16
C ASP A 144 -10.19 0.37 17.93
N ALA A 145 -10.70 1.53 17.53
CA ALA A 145 -9.93 2.73 17.24
C ALA A 145 -8.94 3.12 18.36
N LYS A 146 -9.32 2.88 19.62
CA LYS A 146 -8.49 3.22 20.79
C LYS A 146 -7.24 2.35 20.92
N LYS A 147 -7.21 1.23 20.18
CA LYS A 147 -6.13 0.25 20.19
C LYS A 147 -5.25 0.32 18.95
N ASN A 148 -5.65 1.12 17.95
CA ASN A 148 -4.79 1.44 16.82
C ASN A 148 -3.44 1.97 17.33
N LYS A 149 -2.35 1.49 16.73
CA LYS A 149 -1.01 1.97 17.02
C LYS A 149 -0.48 2.67 15.78
N TRP A 150 -0.22 3.97 15.89
CA TRP A 150 0.39 4.76 14.83
C TRP A 150 1.24 5.89 15.44
N ASP A 151 2.26 6.35 14.72
CA ASP A 151 3.05 7.53 15.11
C ASP A 151 3.69 8.18 13.87
N LEU A 152 4.21 9.39 14.07
CA LEU A 152 5.03 10.13 13.12
C LEU A 152 6.46 10.17 13.65
N ILE A 153 7.38 9.57 12.91
CA ILE A 153 8.79 9.48 13.29
C ILE A 153 9.57 10.50 12.46
N GLY A 154 10.06 11.54 13.12
CA GLY A 154 10.94 12.55 12.52
C GLY A 154 12.40 12.22 12.82
N ALA A 155 13.31 13.01 12.24
CA ALA A 155 14.74 12.89 12.53
C ALA A 155 15.01 13.07 14.04
N PRO A 156 16.01 12.38 14.60
CA PRO A 156 16.41 12.56 16.00
C PRO A 156 16.71 14.02 16.34
N GLU A 157 16.48 14.41 17.58
CA GLU A 157 16.74 15.79 18.02
C GLU A 157 18.21 16.17 17.78
N GLY A 158 18.43 17.30 17.11
CA GLY A 158 19.75 17.80 16.75
C GLY A 158 20.36 17.18 15.48
N ALA A 159 19.69 16.19 14.86
CA ALA A 159 20.06 15.69 13.53
C ALA A 159 19.46 16.56 12.42
N THR A 160 19.99 16.41 11.20
CA THR A 160 19.40 16.99 10.00
C THR A 160 18.02 16.38 9.75
N PRO A 161 16.97 17.16 9.42
CA PRO A 161 15.69 16.64 8.98
C PRO A 161 15.86 15.68 7.79
N TYR A 162 14.93 14.73 7.63
CA TYR A 162 15.08 13.69 6.62
C TYR A 162 15.17 14.23 5.18
N GLY A 163 14.44 15.31 4.85
CA GLY A 163 14.52 15.92 3.52
C GLY A 163 13.97 15.01 2.43
N LEU A 164 12.75 14.49 2.64
CA LEU A 164 12.11 13.47 1.80
C LEU A 164 11.54 14.04 0.48
N ASP A 165 11.65 15.35 0.28
CA ASP A 165 11.29 16.09 -0.94
C ASP A 165 12.51 16.59 -1.74
N ASP A 166 13.67 15.97 -1.55
CA ASP A 166 14.92 16.34 -2.22
C ASP A 166 15.05 15.82 -3.67
N GLY A 167 14.01 15.17 -4.20
CA GLY A 167 13.96 14.60 -5.53
C GLY A 167 14.75 13.29 -5.69
N LYS A 168 15.22 12.68 -4.61
CA LYS A 168 15.90 11.38 -4.63
C LYS A 168 14.93 10.24 -4.28
N TRP A 169 15.39 9.03 -4.60
CA TRP A 169 14.76 7.80 -4.15
C TRP A 169 15.08 7.57 -2.68
N HIS A 170 14.04 7.31 -1.90
CA HIS A 170 14.10 6.87 -0.52
C HIS A 170 13.40 5.52 -0.38
N CYS A 171 13.77 4.75 0.64
CA CYS A 171 13.18 3.45 0.93
C CYS A 171 12.56 3.47 2.33
N ILE A 172 11.27 3.12 2.44
CA ILE A 172 10.67 2.81 3.74
C ILE A 172 10.57 1.29 3.87
N GLY A 173 11.10 0.79 4.98
CA GLY A 173 10.82 -0.56 5.46
C GLY A 173 9.94 -0.49 6.70
N TYR A 174 8.95 -1.36 6.80
CA TYR A 174 8.02 -1.44 7.94
C TYR A 174 7.80 -2.90 8.31
N THR A 175 7.85 -3.23 9.60
CA THR A 175 7.66 -4.62 10.05
C THR A 175 6.64 -4.70 11.18
N VAL A 176 5.90 -5.80 11.17
CA VAL A 176 4.86 -6.20 12.11
C VAL A 176 5.19 -7.63 12.53
N GLY A 177 5.46 -7.85 13.81
CA GLY A 177 5.72 -9.16 14.40
C GLY A 177 4.69 -9.55 15.46
N GLU A 178 5.05 -10.49 16.33
CA GLU A 178 4.21 -10.85 17.48
C GLU A 178 4.33 -9.79 18.58
N GLY A 179 3.53 -8.72 18.46
CA GLY A 179 3.41 -7.64 19.46
C GLY A 179 4.46 -6.52 19.38
N SER A 180 5.38 -6.60 18.43
CA SER A 180 6.37 -5.55 18.19
C SER A 180 6.61 -5.34 16.70
N GLY A 181 7.10 -4.17 16.35
CA GLY A 181 7.41 -3.81 14.98
C GLY A 181 8.50 -2.75 14.91
N ALA A 182 8.97 -2.49 13.70
CA ALA A 182 10.03 -1.53 13.44
C ALA A 182 9.77 -0.75 12.16
N LEU A 183 10.36 0.45 12.11
CA LEU A 183 10.33 1.33 10.96
C LEU A 183 11.78 1.62 10.54
N TYR A 184 12.01 1.57 9.24
CA TYR A 184 13.30 1.76 8.61
C TYR A 184 13.17 2.83 7.54
N LEU A 185 14.17 3.71 7.47
CA LEU A 185 14.32 4.69 6.41
C LEU A 185 15.71 4.52 5.82
N ASP A 186 15.77 4.33 4.51
CA ASP A 186 17.02 4.19 3.77
C ASP A 186 17.95 3.11 4.34
N GLY A 187 17.36 1.96 4.70
CA GLY A 187 18.05 0.81 5.27
C GLY A 187 18.40 0.92 6.76
N GLU A 188 18.23 2.09 7.38
CA GLU A 188 18.53 2.32 8.80
C GLU A 188 17.26 2.21 9.66
N GLN A 189 17.35 1.53 10.80
CA GLN A 189 16.23 1.41 11.73
C GLN A 189 16.02 2.73 12.49
N ILE A 190 14.91 3.41 12.24
CA ILE A 190 14.59 4.71 12.84
C ILE A 190 13.64 4.62 14.04
N HIS A 191 12.89 3.52 14.16
CA HIS A 191 11.96 3.32 15.28
C HIS A 191 11.67 1.85 15.55
N VAL A 192 11.39 1.55 16.81
CA VAL A 192 10.81 0.27 17.28
C VAL A 192 9.60 0.61 18.13
N PHE A 193 8.53 -0.15 17.97
CA PHE A 193 7.29 0.06 18.69
C PHE A 193 6.67 -1.27 19.14
N GLU A 194 5.96 -1.20 20.25
CA GLU A 194 5.19 -2.31 20.82
C GLU A 194 3.68 -2.06 20.64
N TYR A 195 2.94 -3.15 20.52
CA TYR A 195 1.48 -3.20 20.44
C TYR A 195 0.96 -4.55 20.95
N SER A 196 -0.35 -4.66 21.13
CA SER A 196 -1.00 -5.93 21.45
C SER A 196 -1.33 -6.67 20.15
N ALA A 197 -0.67 -7.81 19.91
CA ALA A 197 -0.95 -8.63 18.73
C ALA A 197 -2.41 -9.10 18.68
N GLU A 198 -3.00 -9.38 19.83
CA GLU A 198 -4.42 -9.78 19.97
C GLU A 198 -5.40 -8.68 19.52
N ASP A 199 -4.96 -7.42 19.53
CA ASP A 199 -5.79 -6.30 19.10
C ASP A 199 -5.64 -5.98 17.61
N CYS A 200 -4.63 -6.54 16.95
CA CYS A 200 -4.38 -6.30 15.53
C CYS A 200 -5.39 -7.06 14.68
N SER A 201 -6.03 -6.36 13.75
CA SER A 201 -6.96 -6.98 12.84
C SER A 201 -6.23 -7.67 11.69
N THR A 202 -6.62 -8.90 11.39
CA THR A 202 -6.16 -9.66 10.22
C THR A 202 -7.02 -9.43 8.99
N VAL A 203 -8.08 -8.63 9.13
CA VAL A 203 -8.99 -8.25 8.06
C VAL A 203 -8.86 -6.75 7.81
N THR A 204 -9.48 -6.26 6.76
CA THR A 204 -9.77 -4.83 6.62
C THR A 204 -11.19 -4.67 6.09
N TYR A 205 -11.78 -3.50 6.29
CA TYR A 205 -13.15 -3.22 5.84
C TYR A 205 -13.24 -2.85 4.35
N GLU A 206 -12.10 -2.67 3.71
CA GLU A 206 -12.01 -2.30 2.30
C GLU A 206 -12.07 -3.55 1.41
N GLU A 207 -12.79 -3.46 0.28
CA GLU A 207 -12.83 -4.54 -0.73
C GLU A 207 -11.53 -4.60 -1.55
N SER A 208 -10.78 -3.50 -1.58
CA SER A 208 -9.52 -3.31 -2.29
C SER A 208 -8.62 -2.36 -1.52
N ALA A 209 -7.31 -2.58 -1.52
CA ALA A 209 -6.33 -1.63 -1.02
C ALA A 209 -5.73 -0.81 -2.18
N CYS A 210 -4.91 0.20 -1.87
CA CYS A 210 -4.15 0.89 -2.90
C CYS A 210 -2.73 1.25 -2.49
N ILE A 211 -1.88 1.39 -3.51
CA ILE A 211 -0.60 2.09 -3.45
C ILE A 211 -0.87 3.50 -4.01
N GLY A 212 -0.49 4.54 -3.28
CA GLY A 212 -0.74 5.93 -3.62
C GLY A 212 -1.77 6.66 -2.74
N GLY A 213 -2.27 6.02 -1.68
CA GLY A 213 -3.20 6.64 -0.73
C GLY A 213 -3.93 5.63 0.15
N PHE A 214 -5.22 5.86 0.40
CA PHE A 214 -6.16 4.84 0.88
C PHE A 214 -7.56 5.06 0.29
N LEU A 215 -8.40 4.01 0.31
CA LEU A 215 -9.72 4.03 -0.32
C LEU A 215 -10.86 4.01 0.70
N TYR A 216 -11.54 5.14 0.87
CA TYR A 216 -12.74 5.19 1.71
C TYR A 216 -14.01 5.13 0.86
N TYR A 217 -14.74 4.01 0.96
CA TYR A 217 -15.91 3.71 0.12
C TYR A 217 -15.62 3.93 -1.38
N GLY A 218 -14.45 3.48 -1.84
CA GLY A 218 -14.01 3.61 -3.23
C GLY A 218 -13.50 5.00 -3.63
N ASN A 219 -13.39 5.95 -2.70
CA ASN A 219 -12.83 7.28 -2.96
C ASN A 219 -11.40 7.40 -2.44
N MET A 220 -10.51 7.97 -3.25
CA MET A 220 -9.14 8.26 -2.86
C MET A 220 -9.08 9.33 -1.77
N ASN A 221 -8.26 9.10 -0.74
CA ASN A 221 -8.02 10.02 0.36
C ASN A 221 -6.52 10.07 0.73
N GLU A 222 -6.09 11.22 1.24
CA GLU A 222 -4.69 11.49 1.64
C GLU A 222 -3.66 11.00 0.61
N PRO A 223 -3.84 11.41 -0.66
CA PRO A 223 -3.13 10.80 -1.77
C PRO A 223 -1.65 11.16 -1.75
N PHE A 224 -0.83 10.22 -2.20
CA PHE A 224 0.58 10.44 -2.44
C PHE A 224 0.79 11.02 -3.84
N SER A 225 1.61 12.08 -3.94
CA SER A 225 2.06 12.64 -5.21
C SER A 225 3.55 12.43 -5.37
N GLY A 226 3.93 11.55 -6.30
CA GLY A 226 5.31 11.16 -6.49
C GLY A 226 5.46 9.90 -7.33
N THR A 227 6.64 9.32 -7.32
CA THR A 227 6.96 8.04 -7.97
C THR A 227 7.13 6.96 -6.91
N VAL A 228 6.59 5.78 -7.16
CA VAL A 228 6.84 4.56 -6.37
C VAL A 228 7.47 3.50 -7.25
N ASP A 229 8.30 2.68 -6.63
CA ASP A 229 8.91 1.52 -7.25
C ASP A 229 9.11 0.43 -6.21
N GLU A 230 9.38 -0.79 -6.67
CA GLU A 230 9.89 -1.87 -5.83
C GLU A 230 9.08 -2.08 -4.54
N VAL A 231 7.78 -2.36 -4.69
CA VAL A 231 6.84 -2.55 -3.57
C VAL A 231 6.74 -4.01 -3.20
N TYR A 232 7.15 -4.36 -1.99
CA TYR A 232 7.08 -5.71 -1.44
C TYR A 232 6.12 -5.79 -0.27
N PHE A 233 5.27 -6.82 -0.27
CA PHE A 233 4.58 -7.32 0.91
C PHE A 233 5.11 -8.71 1.22
N ILE A 234 5.70 -8.86 2.40
CA ILE A 234 6.46 -10.05 2.80
C ILE A 234 5.74 -10.68 3.99
N PRO A 235 5.33 -11.96 3.94
CA PRO A 235 4.51 -12.60 4.97
C PRO A 235 5.32 -13.00 6.22
N SER A 236 6.40 -12.29 6.50
CA SER A 236 7.29 -12.52 7.64
C SER A 236 7.96 -11.22 8.09
N VAL A 237 8.54 -11.23 9.29
CA VAL A 237 9.37 -10.12 9.78
C VAL A 237 10.75 -10.16 9.12
N VAL A 238 11.08 -9.11 8.38
CA VAL A 238 12.42 -8.86 7.86
C VAL A 238 13.24 -8.18 8.95
N GLY A 239 14.26 -8.86 9.46
CA GLY A 239 15.15 -8.30 10.49
C GLY A 239 15.99 -7.12 9.97
N ALA A 240 16.48 -6.28 10.89
CA ALA A 240 17.22 -5.07 10.55
C ALA A 240 18.43 -5.30 9.62
N ASP A 241 19.22 -6.34 9.86
CA ASP A 241 20.37 -6.67 9.01
C ASP A 241 19.95 -7.02 7.57
N ALA A 242 18.83 -7.73 7.41
CA ALA A 242 18.30 -8.10 6.09
C ALA A 242 17.67 -6.89 5.40
N MET A 243 17.00 -6.00 6.13
CA MET A 243 16.46 -4.75 5.59
C MET A 243 17.60 -3.85 5.06
N LYS A 244 18.67 -3.73 5.85
CA LYS A 244 19.87 -3.01 5.46
C LYS A 244 20.57 -3.65 4.27
N ALA A 245 20.72 -4.98 4.28
CA ALA A 245 21.36 -5.71 3.20
C ALA A 245 20.60 -5.57 1.87
N TYR A 246 19.27 -5.60 1.90
CA TYR A 246 18.42 -5.29 0.74
C TYR A 246 18.68 -3.87 0.24
N TYR A 247 18.56 -2.86 1.10
CA TYR A 247 18.79 -1.47 0.72
C TYR A 247 20.18 -1.23 0.12
N ASP A 248 21.23 -1.77 0.76
CA ASP A 248 22.61 -1.64 0.29
C ASP A 248 22.80 -2.36 -1.06
N ALA A 249 22.15 -3.51 -1.29
CA ALA A 249 22.23 -4.22 -2.55
C ALA A 249 21.48 -3.48 -3.67
N GLU A 250 20.29 -2.97 -3.39
CA GLU A 250 19.44 -2.23 -4.34
C GLU A 250 20.14 -0.94 -4.81
N THR A 251 20.64 -0.12 -3.86
CA THR A 251 21.36 1.13 -4.16
C THR A 251 22.67 0.89 -4.93
N GLN A 252 23.25 -0.30 -4.84
CA GLN A 252 24.44 -0.70 -5.58
C GLN A 252 24.11 -1.34 -6.94
N GLY A 253 22.83 -1.45 -7.31
CA GLY A 253 22.37 -2.10 -8.54
C GLY A 253 22.70 -3.60 -8.58
N LYS A 254 22.71 -4.25 -7.41
CA LYS A 254 23.04 -5.68 -7.26
C LYS A 254 21.82 -6.58 -7.24
N ILE A 255 20.62 -6.00 -7.32
CA ILE A 255 19.37 -6.75 -7.38
C ILE A 255 18.88 -6.76 -8.83
N THR A 256 18.42 -7.93 -9.29
CA THR A 256 17.66 -8.03 -10.53
C THR A 256 16.19 -8.21 -10.21
N HIS A 257 15.38 -7.32 -10.76
CA HIS A 257 13.94 -7.40 -10.69
C HIS A 257 13.40 -8.31 -11.79
N VAL A 258 12.47 -9.19 -11.41
CA VAL A 258 11.91 -10.16 -12.35
C VAL A 258 10.96 -9.43 -13.28
N LYS A 259 11.38 -9.27 -14.55
CA LYS A 259 10.48 -8.83 -15.61
C LYS A 259 9.52 -9.97 -15.94
N THR A 260 8.31 -9.95 -15.41
CA THR A 260 7.24 -10.81 -15.93
C THR A 260 6.84 -10.26 -17.28
N ASP A 261 6.96 -11.03 -18.36
CA ASP A 261 6.41 -10.61 -19.64
C ASP A 261 4.91 -10.29 -19.44
N PRO A 262 4.42 -9.14 -19.92
CA PRO A 262 3.02 -8.78 -19.74
C PRO A 262 2.15 -9.91 -20.32
N PRO A 263 1.02 -10.25 -19.68
CA PRO A 263 0.13 -11.27 -20.20
C PRO A 263 -0.21 -10.91 -21.64
N ALA A 264 0.10 -11.82 -22.57
CA ALA A 264 -0.22 -11.65 -23.97
C ALA A 264 -1.70 -11.25 -24.07
N ALA A 265 -1.96 -10.08 -24.66
CA ALA A 265 -3.31 -9.65 -24.95
C ALA A 265 -3.97 -10.78 -25.74
N THR A 266 -4.93 -11.48 -25.12
CA THR A 266 -5.78 -12.40 -25.87
C THR A 266 -6.67 -11.52 -26.73
N ASP A 267 -6.20 -11.27 -27.96
CA ASP A 267 -7.04 -10.75 -29.02
C ASP A 267 -8.27 -11.65 -29.10
N GLY A 268 -9.43 -11.05 -28.79
CA GLY A 268 -10.72 -11.69 -28.93
C GLY A 268 -10.99 -11.99 -30.40
N SER A 269 -10.56 -13.16 -30.86
CA SER A 269 -11.06 -13.76 -32.08
C SER A 269 -10.74 -15.25 -32.08
N ASP A 270 -11.63 -16.02 -31.45
CA ASP A 270 -12.08 -17.28 -32.03
C ASP A 270 -13.36 -17.69 -31.30
N SER A 271 -14.47 -17.20 -31.84
CA SER A 271 -15.79 -17.78 -31.62
C SER A 271 -15.93 -18.91 -32.64
N PRO A 272 -16.01 -20.20 -32.25
CA PRO A 272 -16.40 -21.22 -33.19
C PRO A 272 -17.90 -21.10 -33.42
N ALA A 273 -18.26 -20.81 -34.66
CA ALA A 273 -19.62 -20.80 -35.15
C ALA A 273 -20.34 -22.12 -34.85
N VAL A 274 -21.60 -21.96 -34.49
CA VAL A 274 -22.64 -22.98 -34.29
C VAL A 274 -22.71 -23.97 -35.46
N SER A 275 -22.82 -25.26 -35.14
CA SER A 275 -23.41 -26.29 -36.01
C SER A 275 -24.63 -26.89 -35.30
N THR A 276 -25.82 -26.53 -35.79
CA THR A 276 -27.11 -27.25 -35.67
C THR A 276 -26.97 -28.62 -36.37
N GLU A 277 -27.59 -29.75 -36.02
CA GLU A 277 -28.92 -30.04 -35.44
C GLU A 277 -29.00 -31.59 -35.12
N PRO A 278 -30.16 -32.21 -34.81
CA PRO A 278 -30.63 -32.64 -33.49
C PRO A 278 -30.58 -34.17 -33.22
N ASP A 279 -30.68 -34.59 -31.96
CA ASP A 279 -31.20 -35.93 -31.65
C ASP A 279 -32.09 -35.95 -30.39
N SER A 280 -33.18 -36.67 -30.57
CA SER A 280 -34.35 -36.86 -29.72
C SER A 280 -34.15 -37.96 -28.68
N GLY A 281 -34.76 -37.81 -27.50
CA GLY A 281 -34.92 -38.94 -26.57
C GLY A 281 -35.37 -38.53 -25.16
N GLU A 282 -36.66 -38.69 -24.89
CA GLU A 282 -37.32 -38.50 -23.59
C GLU A 282 -36.88 -39.51 -22.51
N THR A 283 -36.88 -39.12 -21.23
CA THR A 283 -37.82 -39.58 -20.16
C THR A 283 -37.22 -39.54 -18.73
N SER A 284 -38.06 -39.07 -17.79
CA SER A 284 -38.17 -39.41 -16.35
C SER A 284 -36.96 -39.21 -15.41
N GLU A 285 -37.04 -38.78 -14.15
CA GLU A 285 -38.15 -38.64 -13.20
C GLU A 285 -37.70 -37.77 -12.00
N LYS A 286 -38.64 -37.03 -11.42
CA LYS A 286 -38.52 -36.27 -10.15
C LYS A 286 -38.70 -37.20 -8.95
N PRO A 287 -38.02 -36.94 -7.81
CA PRO A 287 -38.68 -37.13 -6.52
C PRO A 287 -38.77 -35.84 -5.69
N ALA A 288 -39.68 -35.92 -4.72
CA ALA A 288 -40.36 -34.85 -4.04
C ALA A 288 -39.63 -34.25 -2.83
N ALA A 289 -40.12 -33.07 -2.44
CA ALA A 289 -39.80 -32.33 -1.24
C ALA A 289 -40.14 -33.09 0.06
N SER A 290 -39.37 -32.81 1.11
CA SER A 290 -39.77 -32.97 2.50
C SER A 290 -39.59 -31.63 3.23
N SER A 291 -40.69 -31.14 3.78
CA SER A 291 -40.80 -29.89 4.52
C SER A 291 -40.44 -30.09 5.99
N ALA A 292 -39.64 -29.18 6.54
CA ALA A 292 -39.73 -28.77 7.93
C ALA A 292 -39.51 -27.26 8.01
N GLN A 293 -40.31 -26.60 8.84
CA GLN A 293 -40.85 -25.25 8.65
C GLN A 293 -40.47 -24.37 9.87
N ILE A 294 -40.49 -23.04 9.66
CA ILE A 294 -40.73 -21.94 10.64
C ILE A 294 -39.45 -21.34 11.29
N THR A 295 -39.17 -20.03 11.31
CA THR A 295 -39.99 -18.78 11.27
C THR A 295 -39.21 -17.63 10.61
N THR A 296 -39.88 -16.82 9.80
CA THR A 296 -39.50 -15.43 9.49
C THR A 296 -40.72 -14.55 9.77
N ASP A 297 -40.64 -13.67 10.77
CA ASP A 297 -41.63 -12.62 10.98
C ASP A 297 -41.03 -11.27 10.54
N ALA A 298 -41.64 -10.69 9.51
CA ALA A 298 -41.62 -9.26 9.24
C ALA A 298 -43.10 -8.80 9.23
N PRO A 299 -43.47 -7.70 9.91
CA PRO A 299 -44.83 -7.22 9.86
C PRO A 299 -45.06 -6.33 8.63
N ASP A 300 -46.11 -6.70 7.90
CA ASP A 300 -46.81 -5.93 6.88
C ASP A 300 -47.65 -4.81 7.51
N SER A 301 -47.72 -3.65 6.84
CA SER A 301 -48.89 -2.78 6.92
C SER A 301 -49.07 -1.93 5.65
N GLY A 302 -49.73 -2.50 4.64
CA GLY A 302 -50.98 -1.98 4.06
C GLY A 302 -51.01 -0.65 3.27
N LYS A 303 -51.26 -0.77 1.94
CA LYS A 303 -52.26 -0.08 1.05
C LYS A 303 -52.59 1.41 1.30
N ASN A 304 -52.71 2.33 0.33
CA ASN A 304 -52.97 2.29 -1.12
C ASN A 304 -52.95 3.73 -1.71
N THR A 305 -53.00 3.84 -3.05
CA THR A 305 -53.41 4.98 -3.92
C THR A 305 -52.43 6.13 -4.22
N GLY A 306 -52.23 6.37 -5.52
CA GLY A 306 -51.34 7.39 -6.05
C GLY A 306 -51.96 8.78 -6.20
N SER A 307 -51.08 9.77 -6.35
CA SER A 307 -51.29 10.99 -7.13
C SER A 307 -49.94 11.66 -7.34
N GLU A 308 -49.64 11.98 -8.60
CA GLU A 308 -48.54 12.85 -8.98
C GLU A 308 -48.81 14.27 -8.44
N THR A 309 -47.90 14.78 -7.60
CA THR A 309 -47.78 16.23 -7.39
C THR A 309 -46.33 16.60 -7.06
N LYS A 310 -45.76 17.39 -7.98
CA LYS A 310 -44.49 18.11 -7.93
C LYS A 310 -44.17 18.72 -6.55
N PRO A 311 -42.92 18.63 -6.02
CA PRO A 311 -42.57 19.34 -4.80
C PRO A 311 -42.19 20.80 -5.08
N ALA A 312 -42.73 21.70 -4.26
CA ALA A 312 -42.22 23.06 -3.99
C ALA A 312 -41.25 23.03 -2.79
N PRO A 313 -40.42 24.07 -2.55
CA PRO A 313 -39.11 23.96 -1.92
C PRO A 313 -39.09 24.15 -0.38
N GLY A 314 -38.09 23.55 0.28
CA GLY A 314 -37.75 23.66 1.72
C GLY A 314 -38.33 22.50 2.54
N ASP A 315 -37.62 21.72 3.36
CA ASP A 315 -36.40 21.92 4.15
C ASP A 315 -35.44 20.73 4.03
N ARG A 316 -34.13 21.00 3.86
CA ARG A 316 -33.06 20.03 4.08
C ARG A 316 -32.13 20.56 5.17
N ASN A 317 -32.37 20.18 6.41
CA ASN A 317 -31.40 20.30 7.51
C ASN A 317 -30.52 19.05 7.58
N GLY A 318 -29.82 18.76 6.48
CA GLY A 318 -28.69 17.83 6.46
C GLY A 318 -27.52 18.57 5.84
N ALA A 319 -26.50 18.87 6.64
CA ALA A 319 -25.29 19.49 6.11
C ALA A 319 -24.73 18.60 4.99
N PRO A 320 -24.36 19.15 3.83
CA PRO A 320 -23.86 18.36 2.72
C PRO A 320 -22.56 17.63 3.13
N VAL A 321 -22.38 16.40 2.64
CA VAL A 321 -21.33 15.44 3.05
C VAL A 321 -19.92 16.04 3.05
N TRP A 322 -19.62 17.00 2.17
CA TRP A 322 -18.34 17.72 2.15
C TRP A 322 -18.04 18.49 3.45
N VAL A 323 -19.06 18.92 4.19
CA VAL A 323 -18.91 19.59 5.49
C VAL A 323 -18.39 18.60 6.53
N TYR A 324 -18.84 17.35 6.51
CA TYR A 324 -18.32 16.31 7.42
C TYR A 324 -16.86 15.98 7.09
N ILE A 325 -16.51 15.89 5.80
CA ILE A 325 -15.14 15.65 5.32
C ILE A 325 -14.20 16.80 5.72
N ALA A 326 -14.63 18.05 5.51
CA ALA A 326 -13.84 19.21 5.89
C ALA A 326 -13.63 19.31 7.41
N VAL A 327 -14.65 18.98 8.21
CA VAL A 327 -14.56 18.99 9.67
C VAL A 327 -13.62 17.87 10.17
N THR A 328 -13.66 16.67 9.59
CA THR A 328 -12.77 15.57 10.00
C THR A 328 -11.31 15.82 9.62
N ALA A 329 -11.03 16.29 8.39
CA ALA A 329 -9.67 16.62 7.97
C ALA A 329 -9.03 17.70 8.86
N VAL A 330 -9.79 18.74 9.23
CA VAL A 330 -9.30 19.80 10.13
C VAL A 330 -9.02 19.26 11.54
N ILE A 331 -9.83 18.32 12.04
CA ILE A 331 -9.63 17.70 13.36
C ILE A 331 -8.38 16.81 13.38
N VAL A 332 -8.14 16.02 12.32
CA VAL A 332 -6.95 15.15 12.23
C VAL A 332 -5.66 15.97 12.14
N ILE A 333 -5.65 17.04 11.35
CA ILE A 333 -4.50 17.97 11.28
C ILE A 333 -4.25 18.63 12.65
N ALA A 334 -5.32 19.03 13.36
CA ALA A 334 -5.20 19.61 14.69
C ALA A 334 -4.68 18.61 15.73
N ALA A 335 -5.10 17.34 15.66
CA ALA A 335 -4.64 16.28 16.55
C ALA A 335 -3.15 15.95 16.32
N ALA A 336 -2.73 15.80 15.06
CA ALA A 336 -1.33 15.58 14.71
C ALA A 336 -0.43 16.74 15.15
N ALA A 337 -0.86 17.99 14.90
CA ALA A 337 -0.15 19.18 15.36
C ALA A 337 -0.09 19.26 16.90
N ALA A 338 -1.16 18.87 17.61
CA ALA A 338 -1.19 18.85 19.07
C ALA A 338 -0.22 17.82 19.66
N VAL A 339 -0.10 16.63 19.06
CA VAL A 339 0.86 15.59 19.47
C VAL A 339 2.30 16.10 19.31
N VAL A 340 2.62 16.72 18.18
CA VAL A 340 3.95 17.32 17.93
C VAL A 340 4.26 18.44 18.93
N ILE A 341 3.29 19.34 19.19
CA ILE A 341 3.45 20.43 20.16
C ILE A 341 3.61 19.90 21.59
N ALA A 342 2.87 18.86 21.97
CA ALA A 342 2.96 18.24 23.29
C ALA A 342 4.32 17.56 23.51
N LYS A 343 4.83 16.82 22.51
CA LYS A 343 6.18 16.23 22.55
C LYS A 343 7.26 17.34 22.69
N LYS A 344 7.15 18.46 21.95
CA LYS A 344 8.09 19.60 22.01
C LYS A 344 8.07 20.35 23.35
N LYS A 345 6.95 20.37 24.08
CA LYS A 345 6.84 20.99 25.43
C LYS A 345 7.37 20.11 26.55
N THR A 346 7.31 18.79 26.40
CA THR A 346 7.72 17.85 27.45
C THR A 346 9.25 17.70 27.51
N ASN A 347 9.93 17.90 26.38
CA ASN A 347 11.40 17.78 26.28
C ASN A 347 12.18 19.08 26.55
N LYS A 348 11.49 20.19 26.86
CA LYS A 348 12.11 21.48 27.24
C LYS A 348 12.31 21.66 28.76
N LYS A 349 12.31 20.57 29.53
CA LYS A 349 12.61 20.58 30.97
C LYS A 349 13.88 19.79 31.25
#